data_AF-A0A0B8NQJ4-F1
#
_entry.id   AF-A0A0B8NQJ4-F1
#
_cell.length_a   1.000
_cell.length_b   1.000
_cell.length_c   1.000
_cell.angle_alpha   90.00
_cell.angle_beta   90.00
_cell.angle_gamma   90.00
#
_symmetry.space_group_name_H-M   'P 1'
#
loop_
_entity.id
_entity.type
_entity.pdbx_description
1 polymer ?
#
loop_
_entity_poly.entity_id
_entity_poly.type
_entity_poly.pdbx_seq_one_letter_code
_entity_poly.pdbx_strand_id
1 'polypeptide(L)'
;MSTSASQTHRPPKKPLFTRFLDGVEYLGNLLPHPITLFAIFCVGILVLSGIAGYFEVSVMDPRPEGAPGRAADGVIQVVSLLNGEGLRLIVTNLVTNFTGFAPLGTVLVAMLGVAIAEHSGLLSAAMRGLVMGASQRMVTVAVVFAGIISNTASELGYVVLIPLAAMLFHSLGRHPLAGLAAAFAGVSGGYSANLLIGTVDPLLSGITETAAQMIDPTYTVVLSQTGTSCLSRLSSSRLQVHL
;
A
#
# COMPACT_ATOMS: atom_id res chain seq x y z
N MET A 1 -23.54 -44.66 47.62
CA MET A 1 -22.47 -44.54 46.61
C MET A 1 -23.16 -44.35 45.27
N SER A 2 -23.27 -43.11 44.81
CA SER A 2 -23.92 -42.76 43.54
C SER A 2 -22.81 -42.35 42.57
N THR A 3 -22.42 -43.27 41.71
CA THR A 3 -21.35 -43.07 40.71
C THR A 3 -21.90 -42.22 39.57
N SER A 4 -21.62 -40.91 39.58
CA SER A 4 -21.91 -40.04 38.43
C SER A 4 -20.99 -40.40 37.26
N ALA A 5 -21.58 -40.93 36.20
CA ALA A 5 -20.89 -41.18 34.93
C ALA A 5 -20.42 -39.85 34.32
N SER A 6 -19.11 -39.69 34.17
CA SER A 6 -18.51 -38.59 33.41
C SER A 6 -18.85 -38.76 31.93
N GLN A 7 -19.77 -37.94 31.41
CA GLN A 7 -20.01 -37.85 29.98
C GLN A 7 -18.85 -37.10 29.34
N THR A 8 -17.99 -37.82 28.60
CA THR A 8 -16.95 -37.22 27.76
C THR A 8 -17.59 -36.54 26.55
N HIS A 9 -17.81 -35.23 26.65
CA HIS A 9 -18.26 -34.40 25.53
C HIS A 9 -17.12 -34.26 24.51
N ARG A 10 -17.18 -35.01 23.40
CA ARG A 10 -16.24 -34.83 22.28
C ARG A 10 -16.49 -33.45 21.66
N PRO A 11 -15.48 -32.58 21.51
CA PRO A 11 -15.69 -31.27 20.94
C PRO A 11 -16.21 -31.42 19.50
N PRO A 12 -17.24 -30.65 19.10
CA PRO A 12 -17.81 -30.71 17.76
C PRO A 12 -16.74 -30.40 16.71
N LYS A 13 -16.77 -31.12 15.58
CA LYS A 13 -15.86 -30.85 14.45
C LYS A 13 -16.08 -29.41 13.99
N LYS A 14 -15.02 -28.57 14.08
CA LYS A 14 -15.09 -27.16 13.70
C LYS A 14 -15.62 -27.00 12.25
N PRO A 15 -16.55 -26.06 11.99
CA PRO A 15 -17.01 -25.75 10.64
C PRO A 15 -15.83 -25.40 9.70
N LEU A 16 -16.00 -25.66 8.40
CA LEU A 16 -14.98 -25.32 7.39
C LEU A 16 -14.65 -23.81 7.39
N PHE A 17 -15.67 -22.97 7.59
CA PHE A 17 -15.49 -21.52 7.71
C PHE A 17 -14.65 -21.12 8.93
N THR A 18 -14.87 -21.76 10.08
CA THR A 18 -14.08 -21.52 11.30
C THR A 18 -12.62 -21.93 11.09
N ARG A 19 -12.36 -23.03 10.37
CA ARG A 19 -10.98 -23.42 10.02
C ARG A 19 -10.29 -22.42 9.09
N PHE A 20 -11.03 -21.82 8.17
CA PHE A 20 -10.51 -20.75 7.33
C PHE A 20 -10.15 -19.51 8.16
N LEU A 21 -11.03 -19.09 9.08
CA LEU A 21 -10.75 -17.97 9.99
C LEU A 21 -9.55 -18.25 10.91
N ASP A 22 -9.46 -19.46 11.46
CA ASP A 22 -8.29 -19.90 12.25
C ASP A 22 -6.99 -19.74 11.44
N GLY A 23 -7.03 -20.03 10.13
CA GLY A 23 -5.89 -19.87 9.22
C GLY A 23 -5.52 -18.40 8.96
N VAL A 24 -6.51 -17.53 8.75
CA VAL A 24 -6.29 -16.08 8.56
C VAL A 24 -5.72 -15.45 9.84
N GLU A 25 -6.26 -15.83 11.00
CA GLU A 25 -5.76 -15.37 12.30
C GLU A 25 -4.30 -15.81 12.53
N TYR A 26 -4.00 -17.08 12.27
CA TYR A 26 -2.63 -17.58 12.38
C TYR A 26 -1.67 -16.83 11.45
N LEU A 27 -2.05 -16.60 10.19
CA LEU A 27 -1.22 -15.90 9.22
C LEU A 27 -1.01 -14.42 9.61
N GLY A 28 -2.05 -13.76 10.14
CA GLY A 28 -1.96 -12.40 10.65
C GLY A 28 -1.03 -12.27 11.86
N ASN A 29 -1.05 -13.26 12.76
CA ASN A 29 -0.20 -13.28 13.95
C ASN A 29 1.25 -13.71 13.69
N LEU A 30 1.52 -14.32 12.52
CA LEU A 30 2.85 -14.79 12.15
C LEU A 30 3.79 -13.65 11.75
N LEU A 31 3.25 -12.57 11.19
CA LEU A 31 4.05 -11.47 10.66
C LEU A 31 4.47 -10.52 11.79
N PRO A 32 5.79 -10.32 12.00
CA PRO A 32 6.26 -9.37 12.99
C PRO A 32 6.01 -7.94 12.49
N HIS A 33 6.08 -6.96 13.39
CA HIS A 33 5.83 -5.56 13.06
C HIS A 33 6.65 -5.12 11.82
N PRO A 34 6.10 -4.37 10.84
CA PRO A 34 6.78 -4.07 9.58
C PRO A 34 8.21 -3.53 9.74
N ILE A 35 8.46 -2.66 10.74
CA ILE A 35 9.81 -2.14 11.06
C ILE A 35 10.79 -3.27 11.39
N THR A 36 10.36 -4.26 12.18
CA THR A 36 11.21 -5.39 12.55
C THR A 36 11.49 -6.30 11.35
N LEU A 37 10.52 -6.46 10.44
CA LEU A 37 10.69 -7.20 9.20
C LEU A 37 11.75 -6.54 8.31
N PHE A 38 11.69 -5.22 8.13
CA PHE A 38 12.74 -4.48 7.41
C PHE A 38 14.11 -4.57 8.09
N ALA A 39 14.17 -4.51 9.42
CA ALA A 39 15.42 -4.67 10.15
C ALA A 39 16.04 -6.06 9.93
N ILE A 40 15.22 -7.12 9.96
CA ILE A 40 15.65 -8.49 9.64
C ILE A 40 16.15 -8.58 8.20
N PHE A 41 15.48 -7.95 7.23
CA PHE A 41 15.96 -7.91 5.85
C PHE A 41 17.27 -7.16 5.68
N CYS A 42 17.46 -6.02 6.35
CA CYS A 42 18.74 -5.29 6.33
C CYS A 42 19.89 -6.15 6.87
N VAL A 43 19.69 -6.83 8.00
CA VAL A 43 20.68 -7.76 8.56
C VAL A 43 20.90 -8.95 7.63
N GLY A 44 19.84 -9.48 7.04
CA GLY A 44 19.91 -10.55 6.04
C GLY A 44 20.76 -10.15 4.83
N ILE A 45 20.55 -8.96 4.26
CA ILE A 45 21.34 -8.43 3.14
C ILE A 45 22.81 -8.24 3.54
N LEU A 46 23.10 -7.75 4.75
CA LEU A 46 24.47 -7.64 5.25
C LEU A 46 25.18 -9.00 5.26
N VAL A 47 24.54 -10.03 5.83
CA VAL A 47 25.13 -11.37 5.92
C VAL A 47 25.25 -12.03 4.54
N LEU A 48 24.18 -11.97 3.73
CA LEU A 48 24.14 -12.60 2.41
C LEU A 48 25.13 -11.94 1.43
N SER A 49 25.25 -10.61 1.45
CA SER A 49 26.24 -9.91 0.61
C SER A 49 27.67 -10.26 1.03
N GLY A 50 27.93 -10.46 2.33
CA GLY A 50 29.23 -10.94 2.82
C GLY A 50 29.57 -12.33 2.33
N ILE A 51 28.63 -13.28 2.42
CA ILE A 51 28.82 -14.67 1.97
C ILE A 51 28.98 -14.72 0.44
N ALA A 52 28.08 -14.08 -0.30
CA ALA A 52 28.13 -14.09 -1.76
C ALA A 52 29.35 -13.34 -2.32
N GLY A 53 29.77 -12.26 -1.65
CA GLY A 53 31.01 -11.57 -1.98
C GLY A 53 32.27 -12.40 -1.68
N TYR A 54 32.24 -13.25 -0.64
CA TYR A 54 33.35 -14.18 -0.36
C TYR A 54 33.51 -15.24 -1.47
N PHE A 55 32.40 -15.67 -2.08
CA PHE A 55 32.42 -16.60 -3.22
C PHE A 55 32.57 -15.90 -4.58
N GLU A 56 32.78 -14.57 -4.61
CA GLU A 56 32.92 -13.77 -5.84
C GLU A 56 31.82 -14.03 -6.88
N VAL A 57 30.58 -14.21 -6.39
CA VAL A 57 29.44 -14.53 -7.26
C VAL A 57 29.22 -13.39 -8.27
N SER A 58 29.12 -13.76 -9.54
CA SER A 58 28.87 -12.83 -10.64
C SER A 58 27.88 -13.43 -11.64
N VAL A 59 27.13 -12.56 -12.31
CA VAL A 59 26.11 -12.94 -13.29
C VAL A 59 26.20 -12.02 -14.51
N MET A 60 26.02 -12.58 -15.70
CA MET A 60 25.94 -11.80 -16.94
C MET A 60 24.73 -10.86 -16.90
N ASP A 61 24.96 -9.59 -17.19
CA ASP A 61 23.90 -8.58 -17.17
C ASP A 61 22.95 -8.80 -18.37
N PRO A 62 21.63 -8.96 -18.14
CA PRO A 62 20.66 -9.18 -19.21
C PRO A 62 20.27 -7.91 -20.00
N ARG A 63 20.72 -6.71 -19.59
CA ARG A 63 20.41 -5.44 -20.27
C ARG A 63 21.10 -5.35 -21.66
N PRO A 64 20.60 -4.57 -22.63
CA PRO A 64 21.29 -4.41 -23.91
C PRO A 64 22.63 -3.67 -23.76
N GLU A 65 23.58 -3.92 -24.67
CA GLU A 65 24.85 -3.20 -24.73
C GLU A 65 24.61 -1.69 -24.91
N GLY A 66 25.25 -0.86 -24.08
CA GLY A 66 25.04 0.59 -24.05
C GLY A 66 23.84 1.06 -23.20
N ALA A 67 23.12 0.16 -22.53
CA ALA A 67 22.07 0.57 -21.59
C ALA A 67 22.63 1.41 -20.42
N PRO A 68 21.92 2.46 -19.97
CA PRO A 68 22.35 3.27 -18.83
C PRO A 68 22.49 2.41 -17.57
N GLY A 69 23.65 2.49 -16.92
CA GLY A 69 23.96 1.72 -15.71
C GLY A 69 24.46 0.29 -15.94
N ARG A 70 24.69 -0.13 -17.20
CA ARG A 70 25.40 -1.38 -17.54
C ARG A 70 26.91 -1.17 -17.41
N ALA A 71 27.60 -2.08 -16.72
CA ALA A 71 29.05 -2.06 -16.63
C ALA A 71 29.67 -2.41 -17.99
N ALA A 72 30.83 -1.83 -18.32
CA ALA A 72 31.44 -1.94 -19.65
C ALA A 72 31.87 -3.38 -20.01
N ASP A 73 32.11 -4.19 -19.00
CA ASP A 73 32.40 -5.63 -19.04
C ASP A 73 31.14 -6.50 -19.17
N GLY A 74 29.94 -5.94 -19.00
CA GLY A 74 28.66 -6.64 -19.16
C GLY A 74 28.33 -7.63 -18.04
N VAL A 75 29.04 -7.56 -16.90
CA VAL A 75 28.89 -8.47 -15.76
C VAL A 75 28.44 -7.71 -14.51
N ILE A 76 27.47 -8.27 -13.79
CA ILE A 76 27.05 -7.78 -12.46
C ILE A 76 27.81 -8.59 -11.41
N GLN A 77 28.59 -7.91 -10.58
CA GLN A 77 29.32 -8.51 -9.46
C GLN A 77 28.65 -8.19 -8.13
N VAL A 78 28.69 -9.13 -7.18
CA VAL A 78 28.17 -8.89 -5.84
C VAL A 78 29.12 -7.99 -5.05
N VAL A 79 28.58 -6.90 -4.48
CA VAL A 79 29.30 -6.01 -3.57
C VAL A 79 29.11 -6.47 -2.13
N SER A 80 30.19 -6.89 -1.49
CA SER A 80 30.17 -7.27 -0.06
C SER A 80 30.05 -6.03 0.83
N LEU A 81 29.07 -6.05 1.73
CA LEU A 81 28.88 -4.98 2.72
C LEU A 81 29.61 -5.24 4.05
N LEU A 82 30.16 -6.45 4.26
CA LEU A 82 30.86 -6.87 5.47
C LEU A 82 32.40 -6.71 5.36
N ASN A 83 32.86 -5.76 4.55
CA ASN A 83 34.27 -5.38 4.45
C ASN A 83 34.46 -3.88 4.77
N GLY A 84 35.71 -3.40 4.81
CA GLY A 84 36.00 -2.00 5.15
C GLY A 84 35.35 -0.98 4.22
N GLU A 85 35.28 -1.29 2.92
CA GLU A 85 34.63 -0.42 1.91
C GLU A 85 33.11 -0.41 2.05
N GLY A 86 32.50 -1.56 2.29
CA GLY A 86 31.07 -1.73 2.52
C GLY A 86 30.60 -0.98 3.77
N LEU A 87 31.36 -1.05 4.87
CA LEU A 87 31.04 -0.28 6.08
C LEU A 87 31.13 1.23 5.82
N ARG A 88 32.17 1.68 5.09
CA ARG A 88 32.29 3.08 4.66
C ARG A 88 31.09 3.50 3.79
N LEU A 89 30.67 2.65 2.87
CA LEU A 89 29.53 2.90 1.99
C LEU A 89 28.24 3.06 2.80
N ILE A 90 28.00 2.19 3.78
CA ILE A 90 26.83 2.28 4.67
C ILE A 90 26.83 3.59 5.43
N VAL A 91 27.92 3.92 6.14
CA VAL A 91 27.96 5.11 7.01
C VAL A 91 27.90 6.41 6.19
N THR A 92 28.55 6.45 5.04
CA THR A 92 28.60 7.66 4.19
C THR A 92 27.25 7.91 3.51
N ASN A 93 26.52 6.86 3.11
CA ASN A 93 25.25 6.99 2.40
C ASN A 93 24.01 6.87 3.27
N LEU A 94 24.14 6.63 4.58
CA LEU A 94 22.99 6.40 5.47
C LEU A 94 21.97 7.55 5.40
N VAL A 95 22.44 8.79 5.52
CA VAL A 95 21.58 9.98 5.51
C VAL A 95 21.04 10.26 4.12
N THR A 96 21.88 10.17 3.08
CA THR A 96 21.48 10.43 1.69
C THR A 96 20.47 9.41 1.17
N ASN A 97 20.60 8.14 1.56
CA ASN A 97 19.63 7.11 1.25
C ASN A 97 18.28 7.38 1.95
N PHE A 98 18.30 7.84 3.20
CA PHE A 98 17.08 8.16 3.93
C PHE A 98 16.38 9.41 3.36
N THR A 99 17.11 10.50 3.13
CA THR A 99 16.53 11.76 2.62
C THR A 99 16.21 11.71 1.12
N GLY A 100 16.97 10.92 0.35
CA GLY A 100 16.74 10.67 -1.07
C GLY A 100 15.64 9.63 -1.35
N PHE A 101 15.08 9.02 -0.32
CA PHE A 101 13.97 8.08 -0.48
C PHE A 101 12.72 8.83 -0.97
N ALA A 102 12.40 8.69 -2.26
CA ALA A 102 11.35 9.44 -2.95
C ALA A 102 9.98 9.50 -2.21
N PRO A 103 9.49 8.43 -1.55
CA PRO A 103 8.25 8.49 -0.77
C PRO A 103 8.29 9.45 0.42
N LEU A 104 9.46 9.70 1.03
CA LEU A 104 9.55 10.47 2.27
C LEU A 104 9.11 11.92 2.05
N GLY A 105 9.72 12.59 1.07
CA GLY A 105 9.42 14.00 0.80
C GLY A 105 8.00 14.22 0.28
N THR A 106 7.57 13.37 -0.66
CA THR A 106 6.27 13.52 -1.33
C THR A 106 5.10 13.26 -0.39
N VAL A 107 5.20 12.26 0.49
CA VAL A 107 4.17 11.94 1.49
C VAL A 107 4.07 13.03 2.55
N LEU A 108 5.19 13.56 3.06
CA LEU A 108 5.16 14.63 4.07
C LEU A 108 4.45 15.90 3.55
N VAL A 109 4.74 16.30 2.31
CA VAL A 109 4.10 17.47 1.67
C VAL A 109 2.62 17.21 1.43
N ALA A 110 2.26 16.02 0.91
CA ALA A 110 0.86 15.65 0.68
C ALA A 110 0.06 15.58 2.00
N MET A 111 0.63 14.99 3.06
CA MET A 111 0.03 14.90 4.38
C MET A 111 -0.21 16.27 5.02
N LEU A 112 0.67 17.25 4.79
CA LEU A 112 0.47 18.60 5.32
C LEU A 112 -0.80 19.25 4.75
N GLY A 113 -1.03 19.12 3.44
CA GLY A 113 -2.25 19.63 2.81
C GLY A 113 -3.51 18.92 3.30
N VAL A 114 -3.47 17.59 3.40
CA VAL A 114 -4.59 16.80 3.91
C VAL A 114 -4.87 17.12 5.38
N ALA A 115 -3.85 17.28 6.22
CA ALA A 115 -4.00 17.65 7.62
C ALA A 115 -4.71 19.00 7.80
N ILE A 116 -4.42 19.99 6.97
CA ILE A 116 -5.10 21.30 7.00
C ILE A 116 -6.57 21.17 6.57
N ALA A 117 -6.84 20.43 5.49
CA ALA A 117 -8.20 20.18 5.00
C ALA A 117 -9.03 19.38 6.02
N GLU A 118 -8.38 18.48 6.75
CA GLU A 118 -8.99 17.68 7.80
C GLU A 118 -9.28 18.51 9.06
N HIS A 119 -8.28 19.22 9.59
CA HIS A 119 -8.44 20.04 10.79
C HIS A 119 -9.41 21.21 10.62
N SER A 120 -9.59 21.72 9.41
CA SER A 120 -10.62 22.72 9.10
C SER A 120 -12.03 22.14 9.03
N GLY A 121 -12.18 20.81 9.06
CA GLY A 121 -13.46 20.10 8.96
C GLY A 121 -14.04 20.06 7.55
N LEU A 122 -13.31 20.55 6.54
CA LEU A 122 -13.77 20.61 5.16
C LEU A 122 -14.14 19.23 4.61
N LEU A 123 -13.26 18.24 4.83
CA LEU A 123 -13.46 16.87 4.35
C LEU A 123 -14.66 16.21 5.04
N SER A 124 -14.78 16.37 6.35
CA SER A 124 -15.93 15.86 7.13
C SER A 124 -17.25 16.48 6.69
N ALA A 125 -17.29 17.80 6.47
CA ALA A 125 -18.48 18.50 6.01
C ALA A 125 -18.88 18.09 4.58
N ALA A 126 -17.91 17.99 3.66
CA ALA A 126 -18.14 17.55 2.29
C ALA A 126 -18.71 16.14 2.22
N MET A 127 -18.13 15.20 2.99
CA MET A 127 -18.61 13.83 3.07
C MET A 127 -20.04 13.73 3.63
N ARG A 128 -20.32 14.45 4.73
CA ARG A 128 -21.68 14.48 5.29
C ARG A 128 -22.67 15.06 4.30
N GLY A 129 -22.32 16.15 3.62
CA GLY A 129 -23.14 16.78 2.59
C GLY A 129 -23.47 15.83 1.44
N LEU A 130 -22.48 15.08 0.96
CA LEU A 130 -22.64 14.09 -0.12
C LEU A 130 -23.68 13.02 0.23
N VAL A 131 -23.65 12.53 1.47
CA VAL A 131 -24.55 11.42 1.89
C VAL A 131 -25.92 11.94 2.31
N MET A 132 -25.99 13.07 3.01
CA MET A 132 -27.27 13.66 3.45
C MET A 132 -28.09 14.25 2.30
N GLY A 133 -27.43 14.70 1.23
CA GLY A 133 -28.10 15.21 0.02
C GLY A 133 -28.61 14.12 -0.94
N ALA A 134 -28.34 12.84 -0.66
CA ALA A 134 -28.70 11.74 -1.56
C ALA A 134 -30.20 11.39 -1.49
N SER A 135 -30.82 11.17 -2.65
CA SER A 135 -32.22 10.72 -2.72
C SER A 135 -32.38 9.31 -2.12
N GLN A 136 -33.53 9.01 -1.51
CA GLN A 136 -33.84 7.73 -0.84
C GLN A 136 -33.49 6.47 -1.66
N ARG A 137 -33.54 6.54 -2.99
CA ARG A 137 -33.18 5.42 -3.89
C ARG A 137 -31.67 5.27 -4.06
N MET A 138 -30.91 6.35 -4.03
CA MET A 138 -29.46 6.36 -4.27
C MET A 138 -28.61 6.27 -3.00
N VAL A 139 -29.21 6.29 -1.80
CA VAL A 139 -28.48 6.29 -0.52
C VAL A 139 -27.43 5.18 -0.41
N THR A 140 -27.72 3.94 -0.85
CA THR A 140 -26.74 2.85 -0.81
C THR A 140 -25.53 3.13 -1.69
N VAL A 141 -25.75 3.64 -2.91
CA VAL A 141 -24.68 4.00 -3.85
C VAL A 141 -23.90 5.20 -3.32
N ALA A 142 -24.59 6.22 -2.79
CA ALA A 142 -23.97 7.40 -2.21
C ALA A 142 -23.09 7.06 -1.01
N VAL A 143 -23.52 6.13 -0.13
CA VAL A 143 -22.72 5.67 1.02
C VAL A 143 -21.47 4.93 0.57
N VAL A 144 -21.58 3.99 -0.37
CA VAL A 144 -20.42 3.25 -0.88
C VAL A 144 -19.45 4.20 -1.59
N PHE A 145 -19.97 5.11 -2.43
CA PHE A 145 -19.18 6.10 -3.15
C PHE A 145 -18.49 7.08 -2.21
N ALA A 146 -19.19 7.58 -1.19
CA ALA A 146 -18.60 8.38 -0.12
C ALA A 146 -17.51 7.60 0.62
N GLY A 147 -17.72 6.29 0.84
CA GLY A 147 -16.74 5.40 1.45
C GLY A 147 -15.46 5.28 0.65
N ILE A 148 -15.57 5.11 -0.66
CA ILE A 148 -14.41 5.05 -1.57
C ILE A 148 -13.62 6.36 -1.52
N ILE A 149 -14.29 7.52 -1.64
CA ILE A 149 -13.63 8.84 -1.62
C ILE A 149 -13.00 9.17 -0.25
N SER A 150 -13.54 8.60 0.83
CA SER A 150 -13.12 8.91 2.20
C SER A 150 -11.65 8.62 2.50
N ASN A 151 -10.99 7.76 1.72
CA ASN A 151 -9.56 7.50 1.87
C ASN A 151 -8.71 8.78 1.72
N THR A 152 -9.16 9.74 0.90
CA THR A 152 -8.48 11.05 0.77
C THR A 152 -8.41 11.80 2.12
N ALA A 153 -9.39 11.56 2.99
CA ALA A 153 -9.50 12.11 4.32
C ALA A 153 -8.87 11.21 5.39
N SER A 154 -7.95 10.33 4.99
CA SER A 154 -7.20 9.39 5.82
C SER A 154 -8.11 8.42 6.60
N GLU A 155 -8.60 8.82 7.77
CA GLU A 155 -9.30 7.97 8.75
C GLU A 155 -10.77 8.35 8.97
N LEU A 156 -11.23 9.47 8.39
CA LEU A 156 -12.61 9.94 8.61
C LEU A 156 -13.68 8.95 8.13
N GLY A 157 -13.38 8.16 7.10
CA GLY A 157 -14.28 7.13 6.61
C GLY A 157 -14.71 6.16 7.70
N TYR A 158 -13.77 5.70 8.53
CA TYR A 158 -14.08 4.76 9.60
C TYR A 158 -14.80 5.42 10.78
N VAL A 159 -14.39 6.63 11.15
CA VAL A 159 -14.90 7.30 12.35
C VAL A 159 -16.28 7.91 12.12
N VAL A 160 -16.50 8.55 10.97
CA VAL A 160 -17.70 9.36 10.73
C VAL A 160 -18.68 8.67 9.79
N LEU A 161 -18.21 8.10 8.68
CA LEU A 161 -19.12 7.61 7.65
C LEU A 161 -19.84 6.32 8.08
N ILE A 162 -19.17 5.40 8.76
CA ILE A 162 -19.77 4.12 9.18
C ILE A 162 -20.96 4.34 10.13
N PRO A 163 -20.84 5.10 11.24
CA PRO A 163 -21.99 5.37 12.10
C PRO A 163 -23.08 6.19 11.41
N LEU A 164 -22.69 7.18 10.58
CA LEU A 164 -23.63 8.02 9.85
C LEU A 164 -24.49 7.18 8.88
N ALA A 165 -23.89 6.25 8.16
CA ALA A 165 -24.60 5.35 7.25
C ALA A 165 -25.59 4.45 7.98
N ALA A 166 -25.23 3.93 9.16
CA ALA A 166 -26.14 3.14 9.98
C ALA A 166 -27.37 3.96 10.42
N MET A 167 -27.16 5.19 10.89
CA MET A 167 -28.24 6.09 11.29
C MET A 167 -29.14 6.49 10.13
N LEU A 168 -28.56 6.76 8.95
CA LEU A 168 -29.31 7.11 7.75
C LEU A 168 -30.16 5.93 7.24
N PHE A 169 -29.63 4.71 7.28
CA PHE A 169 -30.45 3.54 6.91
C PHE A 169 -31.60 3.36 7.89
N HIS A 170 -31.37 3.56 9.19
CA HIS A 170 -32.40 3.49 10.20
C HIS A 170 -33.50 4.55 10.01
N SER A 171 -33.13 5.81 9.75
CA SER A 171 -34.11 6.90 9.56
C SER A 171 -34.96 6.73 8.30
N LEU A 172 -34.47 5.99 7.30
CA LEU A 172 -35.20 5.65 6.08
C LEU A 172 -36.02 4.36 6.21
N GLY A 173 -36.11 3.76 7.39
CA GLY A 173 -36.82 2.50 7.63
C GLY A 173 -36.12 1.26 7.06
N ARG A 174 -34.84 1.37 6.69
CA ARG A 174 -34.00 0.25 6.22
C ARG A 174 -33.19 -0.35 7.37
N HIS A 175 -32.69 -1.56 7.17
CA HIS A 175 -31.91 -2.25 8.18
C HIS A 175 -30.56 -1.54 8.42
N PRO A 176 -30.24 -1.06 9.64
CA PRO A 176 -29.04 -0.27 9.91
C PRO A 176 -27.74 -1.06 9.67
N LEU A 177 -27.74 -2.38 9.90
CA LEU A 177 -26.56 -3.20 9.60
C LEU A 177 -26.22 -3.22 8.10
N ALA A 178 -27.19 -3.02 7.21
CA ALA A 178 -26.92 -2.94 5.78
C ALA A 178 -26.18 -1.63 5.43
N GLY A 179 -26.52 -0.53 6.10
CA GLY A 179 -25.79 0.74 5.97
C GLY A 179 -24.37 0.64 6.53
N LEU A 180 -24.21 -0.02 7.68
CA LEU A 180 -22.90 -0.28 8.30
C LEU A 180 -22.02 -1.14 7.39
N ALA A 181 -22.56 -2.24 6.86
CA ALA A 181 -21.85 -3.11 5.93
C ALA A 181 -21.48 -2.40 4.62
N ALA A 182 -22.39 -1.58 4.07
CA ALA A 182 -22.14 -0.82 2.84
C ALA A 182 -21.03 0.22 3.02
N ALA A 183 -21.05 0.98 4.13
CA ALA A 183 -20.01 1.94 4.44
C ALA A 183 -18.66 1.25 4.68
N PHE A 184 -18.63 0.19 5.50
CA PHE A 184 -17.41 -0.56 5.78
C PHE A 184 -16.80 -1.17 4.51
N ALA A 185 -17.62 -1.79 3.66
CA ALA A 185 -17.16 -2.33 2.39
C ALA A 185 -16.62 -1.22 1.45
N GLY A 186 -17.26 -0.04 1.43
CA GLY A 186 -16.80 1.10 0.65
C GLY A 186 -15.46 1.67 1.13
N VAL A 187 -15.29 1.85 2.44
CA VAL A 187 -14.07 2.42 3.03
C VAL A 187 -12.90 1.41 2.96
N SER A 188 -13.11 0.17 3.40
CA SER A 188 -12.04 -0.84 3.41
C SER A 188 -11.74 -1.40 2.04
N GLY A 189 -12.78 -1.78 1.27
CA GLY A 189 -12.61 -2.35 -0.06
C GLY A 189 -12.24 -1.31 -1.12
N GLY A 190 -12.60 -0.05 -0.91
CA GLY A 190 -12.32 1.06 -1.82
C GLY A 190 -11.01 1.80 -1.55
N TYR A 191 -10.19 1.37 -0.59
CA TYR A 191 -9.01 2.12 -0.11
C TYR A 191 -8.07 2.56 -1.24
N SER A 192 -7.81 1.71 -2.24
CA SER A 192 -6.92 2.03 -3.36
C SER A 192 -7.60 2.71 -4.55
N ALA A 193 -8.93 2.83 -4.55
CA ALA A 193 -9.67 3.47 -5.64
C ALA A 193 -10.04 4.89 -5.20
N ASN A 194 -9.68 5.89 -6.00
CA ASN A 194 -10.03 7.27 -5.69
C ASN A 194 -10.29 8.09 -6.95
N LEU A 195 -11.00 9.21 -6.79
CA LEU A 195 -11.23 10.18 -7.86
C LEU A 195 -10.13 11.24 -7.93
N LEU A 196 -9.49 11.50 -6.78
CA LEU A 196 -8.41 12.45 -6.62
C LEU A 196 -7.14 11.72 -6.19
N ILE A 197 -5.99 12.34 -6.47
CA ILE A 197 -4.70 11.84 -5.97
C ILE A 197 -4.76 11.82 -4.45
N GLY A 198 -4.69 10.61 -3.91
CA GLY A 198 -4.65 10.35 -2.48
C GLY A 198 -3.22 10.32 -1.98
N THR A 199 -3.07 10.24 -0.67
CA THR A 199 -1.78 10.23 0.02
C THR A 199 -1.05 8.91 -0.13
N VAL A 200 -1.80 7.85 -0.47
CA VAL A 200 -1.30 6.53 -0.82
C VAL A 200 -0.59 6.55 -2.19
N ASP A 201 -0.98 7.44 -3.11
CA ASP A 201 -0.43 7.42 -4.47
C ASP A 201 1.05 7.81 -4.51
N PRO A 202 1.50 8.93 -3.88
CA PRO A 202 2.94 9.26 -3.81
C PRO A 202 3.77 8.21 -3.07
N LEU A 203 3.19 7.56 -2.07
CA LEU A 203 3.85 6.48 -1.33
C LEU A 203 4.11 5.28 -2.24
N LEU A 204 3.07 4.79 -2.91
CA LEU A 204 3.19 3.63 -3.81
C LEU A 204 4.03 3.94 -5.05
N SER A 205 3.88 5.14 -5.62
CA SER A 205 4.67 5.55 -6.78
C SER A 205 6.15 5.63 -6.44
N GLY A 206 6.52 6.23 -5.31
CA GLY A 206 7.92 6.34 -4.90
C GLY A 206 8.56 5.00 -4.55
N ILE A 207 7.82 4.05 -3.97
CA ILE A 207 8.32 2.68 -3.76
C ILE A 207 8.50 1.96 -5.10
N THR A 208 7.54 2.12 -6.01
CA THR A 208 7.62 1.52 -7.35
C THR A 208 8.78 2.10 -8.17
N GLU A 209 9.03 3.40 -8.04
CA GLU A 209 10.12 4.09 -8.70
C GLU A 209 11.48 3.59 -8.21
N THR A 210 11.68 3.52 -6.89
CA THR A 210 12.93 2.97 -6.32
C THR A 210 13.15 1.50 -6.71
N ALA A 211 12.08 0.71 -6.82
CA ALA A 211 12.17 -0.66 -7.33
C ALA A 211 12.51 -0.72 -8.83
N ALA A 212 11.92 0.14 -9.66
CA ALA A 212 12.18 0.18 -11.10
C ALA A 212 13.59 0.71 -11.43
N GLN A 213 14.10 1.64 -10.63
CA GLN A 213 15.44 2.19 -10.75
C GLN A 213 16.56 1.18 -10.49
N MET A 214 16.25 0.00 -9.95
CA MET A 214 17.18 -1.12 -9.90
C MET A 214 17.54 -1.66 -11.30
N ILE A 215 16.66 -1.48 -12.30
CA ILE A 215 16.87 -1.95 -13.68
C ILE A 215 17.21 -0.78 -14.61
N ASP A 216 16.38 0.28 -14.57
CA ASP A 216 16.52 1.48 -15.39
C ASP A 216 16.66 2.72 -14.48
N PRO A 217 17.87 3.27 -14.31
CA PRO A 217 18.12 4.41 -13.44
C PRO A 217 17.35 5.69 -13.80
N THR A 218 16.87 5.81 -15.04
CA THR A 218 16.14 6.98 -15.53
C THR A 218 14.63 6.84 -15.40
N TYR A 219 14.16 5.70 -14.90
CA TYR A 219 12.74 5.43 -14.78
C TYR A 219 12.11 6.29 -13.67
N THR A 220 11.10 7.06 -14.06
CA THR A 220 10.31 7.90 -13.16
C THR A 220 8.86 7.45 -13.19
N VAL A 221 8.27 7.21 -12.02
CA VAL A 221 6.86 6.82 -11.92
C VAL A 221 6.03 8.07 -11.77
N VAL A 222 5.44 8.53 -12.87
CA VAL A 222 4.58 9.71 -12.88
C VAL A 222 3.24 9.39 -12.20
N LEU A 223 2.84 10.23 -11.25
CA LEU A 223 1.51 10.24 -10.66
C LEU A 223 0.49 10.71 -11.71
N SER A 224 -0.26 9.78 -12.29
CA SER A 224 -1.30 10.12 -13.27
C SER A 224 -2.55 9.29 -13.02
N GLN A 225 -3.58 9.90 -12.42
CA GLN A 225 -4.91 9.28 -12.27
C GLN A 225 -5.80 9.46 -13.51
N THR A 226 -5.42 10.36 -14.42
CA THR A 226 -6.12 10.56 -15.69
C THR A 226 -5.38 9.75 -16.76
N GLY A 227 -6.07 9.01 -17.62
CA GLY A 227 -5.49 8.18 -18.71
C GLY A 227 -4.62 8.91 -19.75
N THR A 228 -4.19 10.13 -19.47
CA THR A 228 -3.31 10.98 -20.26
C THR A 228 -1.92 10.38 -20.46
N SER A 229 -1.41 9.55 -19.54
CA SER A 229 -0.15 8.82 -19.74
C SER A 229 -0.24 7.76 -20.85
N CYS A 230 -1.42 7.17 -21.06
CA CYS A 230 -1.65 6.27 -22.19
C CYS A 230 -1.68 7.06 -23.50
N LEU A 231 -2.32 8.24 -23.50
CA LEU A 231 -2.35 9.16 -24.65
C LEU A 231 -0.97 9.77 -24.98
N SER A 232 -0.12 10.08 -24.00
CA SER A 232 1.22 10.60 -24.23
C SER A 232 2.19 9.51 -24.73
N ARG A 233 2.07 8.27 -24.24
CA ARG A 233 2.79 7.13 -24.81
C ARG A 233 2.29 6.74 -26.20
N LEU A 234 0.99 6.81 -26.48
CA LEU A 234 0.41 6.62 -27.83
C LEU A 234 0.83 7.73 -28.81
N SER A 235 1.04 8.95 -28.33
CA SER A 235 1.58 10.06 -29.13
C SER A 235 3.07 9.86 -29.45
N SER A 236 3.89 9.46 -28.46
CA SER A 236 5.32 9.18 -28.68
C SER A 236 5.57 7.94 -29.54
N SER A 237 4.76 6.89 -29.42
CA SER A 237 4.89 5.70 -30.26
C SER A 237 4.40 5.91 -31.69
N ARG A 238 3.53 6.89 -31.96
CA ARG A 238 3.22 7.33 -33.34
C ARG A 238 4.31 8.20 -33.97
N LEU A 239 5.14 8.88 -33.17
CA LEU A 239 6.24 9.71 -33.68
C LEU A 239 7.48 8.91 -34.09
N GLN A 240 7.66 7.69 -33.56
CA GLN A 240 8.77 6.79 -33.93
C GLN A 240 8.51 5.91 -35.17
N VAL A 241 7.33 5.96 -35.79
CA VAL A 241 7.01 5.18 -37.00
C VAL A 241 7.28 5.97 -38.29
N HIS A 242 7.76 7.21 -38.20
CA HIS A 242 8.01 8.08 -39.37
C HIS A 242 9.40 8.74 -39.45
N LEU A 243 10.40 8.18 -38.78
CA LEU A 243 11.83 8.47 -38.99
C LEU A 243 12.60 7.15 -39.06
#